data_AF-A0A2P5XA24-F1
#
_entry.id   AF-A0A2P5XA24-F1
#
_cell.length_a   1.000
_cell.length_b   1.000
_cell.length_c   1.000
_cell.angle_alpha   90.00
_cell.angle_beta   90.00
_cell.angle_gamma   90.00
#
_symmetry.space_group_name_H-M   'P 1'
#
loop_
_entity.id
_entity.type
_entity.pdbx_description
1 polymer ?
#
loop_
_entity_poly.entity_id
_entity_poly.type
_entity_poly.pdbx_seq_one_letter_code
_entity_poly.pdbx_strand_id
1 'polypeptide(L)'
;MARLESDMEGQTSTSFQQWLGTMEPWQWAQSFDEGFRYGQMTTNLVEGIEAGYVFVEDVRDTMVANRRMARSMNVEIYSRRHETFRVTETIGRRPGIPPRSYGVDLRNRRCDCKRFQTLYYLCAHVVAACPKVNLNVEQFVDDVYTLELTLRVWENEFPVLPNLSTWERAT
;
A
#
# COMPACT_ATOMS: atom_id res chain seq x y z
N MET A 1 -37.80 -11.75 -18.52
CA MET A 1 -36.87 -11.95 -17.39
C MET A 1 -37.07 -10.80 -16.41
N ALA A 2 -38.11 -10.89 -15.57
CA ALA A 2 -38.61 -9.77 -14.77
C ALA A 2 -38.90 -10.23 -13.34
N ARG A 3 -37.94 -10.92 -12.70
CA ARG A 3 -38.23 -11.54 -11.39
C ARG A 3 -37.06 -11.82 -10.45
N LEU A 4 -35.95 -11.09 -10.54
CA LEU A 4 -34.81 -11.30 -9.61
C LEU A 4 -34.08 -10.03 -9.15
N GLU A 5 -34.56 -8.82 -9.44
CA GLU A 5 -33.89 -7.58 -8.99
C GLU A 5 -34.68 -6.77 -7.94
N SER A 6 -35.94 -7.14 -7.61
CA SER A 6 -36.77 -6.36 -6.67
C SER A 6 -36.68 -6.79 -5.20
N ASP A 7 -36.03 -7.91 -4.89
CA ASP A 7 -36.19 -8.53 -3.56
C ASP A 7 -35.04 -8.27 -2.58
N MET A 8 -34.06 -7.44 -2.96
CA MET A 8 -32.91 -7.11 -2.09
C MET A 8 -32.91 -5.70 -1.49
N GLU A 9 -33.80 -4.80 -1.93
CA GLU A 9 -33.83 -3.40 -1.45
C GLU A 9 -34.65 -3.20 -0.15
N GLY A 10 -35.24 -4.26 0.43
CA GLY A 10 -36.19 -4.10 1.55
C GLY A 10 -35.94 -4.92 2.82
N GLN A 11 -34.92 -5.79 2.87
CA GLN A 11 -34.82 -6.81 3.94
C GLN A 11 -33.56 -6.76 4.81
N THR A 12 -32.63 -5.84 4.57
CA THR A 12 -31.53 -5.62 5.51
C THR A 12 -31.67 -4.24 6.14
N SER A 13 -32.35 -4.14 7.28
CA SER A 13 -31.96 -3.11 8.24
C SER A 13 -32.55 -3.27 9.64
N THR A 14 -33.77 -3.78 9.84
CA THR A 14 -34.37 -3.68 11.19
C THR A 14 -33.71 -4.63 12.19
N SER A 15 -33.54 -5.90 11.82
CA SER A 15 -32.89 -6.89 12.70
C SER A 15 -31.41 -6.58 12.92
N PHE A 16 -30.72 -6.10 11.89
CA PHE A 16 -29.30 -5.75 11.97
C PHE A 16 -29.08 -4.48 12.82
N GLN A 17 -29.90 -3.45 12.64
CA GLN A 17 -29.86 -2.25 13.49
C GLN A 17 -30.23 -2.56 14.94
N GLN A 18 -31.21 -3.44 15.17
CA GLN A 18 -31.61 -3.84 16.51
C GLN A 18 -30.51 -4.66 17.20
N TRP A 19 -29.81 -5.53 16.46
CA TRP A 19 -28.65 -6.26 16.94
C TRP A 19 -27.45 -5.33 17.21
N LEU A 20 -27.13 -4.38 16.32
CA LEU A 20 -26.12 -3.35 16.57
C LEU A 20 -26.44 -2.54 17.83
N GLY A 21 -27.71 -2.19 18.04
CA GLY A 21 -28.17 -1.48 19.25
C GLY A 21 -28.07 -2.29 20.55
N THR A 22 -27.89 -3.61 20.48
CA THR A 22 -27.63 -4.45 21.68
C THR A 22 -26.15 -4.52 22.05
N MET A 23 -25.25 -4.07 21.18
CA MET A 23 -23.81 -4.05 21.42
C MET A 23 -23.38 -2.66 21.88
N GLU A 24 -22.47 -2.63 22.85
CA GLU A 24 -21.84 -1.38 23.26
C GLU A 24 -21.07 -0.79 22.06
N PRO A 25 -21.14 0.53 21.81
CA PRO A 25 -20.52 1.15 20.64
C PRO A 25 -19.04 0.79 20.40
N TRP A 26 -18.23 0.56 21.44
CA TRP A 26 -16.83 0.10 21.31
C TRP A 26 -16.68 -1.27 20.63
N GLN A 27 -17.73 -2.09 20.62
CA GLN A 27 -17.71 -3.45 20.07
C GLN A 27 -17.92 -3.48 18.56
N TRP A 28 -18.50 -2.44 17.97
CA TRP A 28 -18.92 -2.43 16.56
C TRP A 28 -18.58 -1.16 15.81
N ALA A 29 -18.43 -0.02 16.49
CA ALA A 29 -18.04 1.24 15.86
C ALA A 29 -16.53 1.38 15.93
N GLN A 30 -15.86 1.27 14.77
CA GLN A 30 -14.43 1.53 14.63
C GLN A 30 -14.03 2.98 15.01
N SER A 31 -15.02 3.86 15.16
CA SER A 31 -14.86 5.25 15.60
C SER A 31 -15.03 5.45 17.11
N PHE A 32 -15.34 4.41 17.89
CA PHE A 32 -15.59 4.53 19.33
C PHE A 32 -14.28 4.41 20.11
N ASP A 33 -13.46 5.43 19.98
CA ASP A 33 -12.20 5.63 20.73
C ASP A 33 -12.23 7.02 21.38
N GLU A 34 -13.33 7.37 22.07
CA GLU A 34 -13.53 8.66 22.76
C GLU A 34 -13.22 9.93 21.93
N GLY A 35 -13.28 9.83 20.59
CA GLY A 35 -13.00 10.95 19.68
C GLY A 35 -11.60 10.93 19.04
N PHE A 36 -10.73 9.97 19.37
CA PHE A 36 -9.45 9.77 18.71
C PHE A 36 -9.59 8.73 17.58
N ARG A 37 -9.01 8.98 16.40
CA ARG A 37 -8.87 8.00 15.31
C ARG A 37 -7.87 6.86 15.59
N TYR A 38 -7.81 6.26 16.77
CA TYR A 38 -6.58 5.58 17.17
C TYR A 38 -6.77 4.16 17.72
N GLY A 39 -7.17 3.23 16.83
CA GLY A 39 -6.97 1.79 17.03
C GLY A 39 -5.51 1.35 16.76
N GLN A 40 -5.28 0.07 16.46
CA GLN A 40 -3.93 -0.50 16.21
C GLN A 40 -3.12 0.23 15.11
N MET A 41 -3.77 0.81 14.11
CA MET A 41 -3.12 1.39 12.94
C MET A 41 -2.23 2.59 13.29
N THR A 42 -2.66 3.43 14.21
CA THR A 42 -1.93 4.62 14.59
C THR A 42 -0.86 4.37 15.64
N THR A 43 -1.07 3.38 16.51
CA THR A 43 -0.02 2.87 17.40
C THR A 43 1.16 2.40 16.56
N ASN A 44 0.92 1.64 15.49
CA ASN A 44 1.98 1.21 14.56
C ASN A 44 2.68 2.40 13.88
N LEU A 45 1.97 3.51 13.59
CA LEU A 45 2.57 4.72 13.02
C LEU A 45 3.44 5.47 14.05
N VAL A 46 2.95 5.64 15.28
CA VAL A 46 3.67 6.31 16.38
C VAL A 46 4.91 5.51 16.77
N GLU A 47 4.75 4.20 17.01
CA GLU A 47 5.87 3.29 17.28
C GLU A 47 6.90 3.33 16.14
N GLY A 48 6.43 3.42 14.89
CA GLY A 48 7.32 3.52 13.74
C GLY A 48 8.16 4.81 13.73
N ILE A 49 7.58 5.93 14.14
CA ILE A 49 8.27 7.23 14.23
C ILE A 49 9.24 7.24 15.40
N GLU A 50 8.83 6.72 16.56
CA GLU A 50 9.70 6.57 17.73
C GLU A 50 10.89 5.65 17.45
N ALA A 51 10.69 4.60 16.63
CA ALA A 51 11.75 3.74 16.13
C ALA A 51 12.61 4.37 15.03
N GLY A 52 12.30 5.60 14.59
CA GLY A 52 13.05 6.35 13.57
C GLY A 52 12.86 5.82 12.15
N TYR A 53 11.77 5.12 11.85
CA TYR A 53 11.46 4.70 10.49
C TYR A 53 10.99 5.88 9.63
N VAL A 54 11.29 5.80 8.33
CA VAL A 54 10.87 6.80 7.34
C VAL A 54 9.58 6.39 6.66
N PHE A 55 9.47 5.11 6.27
CA PHE A 55 8.35 4.57 5.51
C PHE A 55 7.45 3.68 6.35
N VAL A 56 6.18 3.56 5.95
CA VAL A 56 5.22 2.61 6.53
C VAL A 56 5.72 1.16 6.45
N GLU A 57 5.26 0.33 7.38
CA GLU A 57 5.69 -1.06 7.55
C GLU A 57 5.60 -1.89 6.26
N ASP A 58 4.45 -1.84 5.58
CA ASP A 58 4.21 -2.58 4.32
C ASP A 58 5.29 -2.31 3.25
N VAL A 59 5.73 -1.05 3.13
CA VAL A 59 6.75 -0.66 2.15
C VAL A 59 8.13 -1.12 2.61
N ARG A 60 8.45 -1.00 3.90
CA ARG A 60 9.71 -1.49 4.48
C ARG A 60 9.86 -3.01 4.25
N ASP A 61 8.82 -3.78 4.54
CA ASP A 61 8.81 -5.23 4.36
C ASP A 61 8.93 -5.62 2.89
N THR A 62 8.21 -4.90 2.03
CA THR A 62 8.32 -5.09 0.59
C THR A 62 9.72 -4.77 0.07
N MET A 63 10.37 -3.72 0.59
CA MET A 63 11.76 -3.39 0.26
C MET A 63 12.74 -4.49 0.70
N VAL A 64 12.54 -5.09 1.88
CA VAL A 64 13.33 -6.22 2.34
C VAL A 64 13.16 -7.42 1.40
N ALA A 65 11.93 -7.75 1.03
CA ALA A 65 11.63 -8.84 0.08
C ALA A 65 12.26 -8.57 -1.30
N ASN A 66 12.09 -7.36 -1.83
CA ASN A 66 12.67 -6.96 -3.12
C ASN A 66 14.20 -7.00 -3.09
N ARG A 67 14.84 -6.61 -1.99
CA ARG A 67 16.29 -6.71 -1.81
C ARG A 67 16.77 -8.15 -1.79
N ARG A 68 16.01 -9.07 -1.17
CA ARG A 68 16.30 -10.51 -1.20
C ARG A 68 16.18 -11.05 -2.63
N MET A 69 15.14 -10.68 -3.36
CA MET A 69 14.94 -11.09 -4.75
C MET A 69 16.02 -10.53 -5.69
N ALA A 70 16.40 -9.27 -5.53
CA ALA A 70 17.40 -8.61 -6.38
C ALA A 70 18.76 -9.32 -6.37
N ARG A 71 19.13 -9.98 -5.26
CA ARG A 71 20.40 -10.72 -5.12
C ARG A 71 20.52 -11.90 -6.09
N SER A 72 19.41 -12.39 -6.61
CA SER A 72 19.38 -13.53 -7.54
C SER A 72 19.21 -13.11 -9.00
N MET A 73 19.29 -11.82 -9.30
CA MET A 73 19.10 -11.31 -10.65
C MET A 73 20.45 -10.99 -11.31
N ASN A 74 20.53 -11.25 -12.61
CA ASN A 74 21.63 -10.72 -13.41
C ASN A 74 21.24 -9.36 -13.97
N VAL A 75 22.16 -8.40 -13.94
CA VAL A 75 21.93 -7.03 -14.42
C VAL A 75 22.96 -6.70 -15.48
N GLU A 76 22.48 -6.53 -16.71
CA GLU A 76 23.25 -6.03 -17.83
C GLU A 76 22.99 -4.54 -18.03
N ILE A 77 24.05 -3.80 -18.32
CA ILE A 77 23.98 -2.36 -18.53
C ILE A 77 23.78 -2.10 -20.02
N TYR A 78 22.64 -1.53 -20.41
CA TYR A 78 22.43 -1.05 -21.78
C TYR A 78 23.06 0.33 -21.98
N SER A 79 22.81 1.27 -21.07
CA SER A 79 23.42 2.59 -21.12
C SER A 79 23.54 3.20 -19.71
N ARG A 80 24.78 3.43 -19.24
CA ARG A 80 25.00 4.14 -17.97
C ARG A 80 24.51 5.59 -18.03
N ARG A 81 24.76 6.27 -19.16
CA ARG A 81 24.35 7.68 -19.36
C ARG A 81 22.84 7.88 -19.32
N HIS A 82 22.08 6.89 -19.80
CA HIS A 82 20.62 6.94 -19.79
C HIS A 82 20.01 6.14 -18.63
N GLU A 83 20.85 5.54 -17.77
CA GLU A 83 20.46 4.66 -16.66
C GLU A 83 19.46 3.58 -17.07
N THR A 84 19.76 2.93 -18.19
CA THR A 84 18.97 1.83 -18.75
C THR A 84 19.67 0.49 -18.61
N PHE A 85 18.92 -0.52 -18.18
CA PHE A 85 19.43 -1.84 -17.80
C PHE A 85 18.51 -2.97 -18.29
N ARG A 86 19.09 -4.14 -18.48
CA ARG A 86 18.37 -5.42 -18.58
C ARG A 86 18.53 -6.16 -17.27
N VAL A 87 17.43 -6.56 -16.66
CA VAL A 87 17.45 -7.38 -15.45
C VAL A 87 16.84 -8.75 -15.76
N THR A 88 17.59 -9.80 -15.51
CA THR A 88 17.22 -11.18 -15.81
C THR A 88 17.03 -11.97 -14.52
N GLU A 89 15.85 -12.56 -14.34
CA GLU A 89 15.53 -13.41 -13.19
C GLU A 89 16.12 -14.82 -13.38
N THR A 90 16.99 -15.26 -12.46
CA THR A 90 17.66 -16.57 -12.55
C THR A 90 17.12 -17.64 -11.60
N ILE A 91 16.53 -17.28 -10.45
CA ILE A 91 16.05 -18.25 -9.44
C ILE A 91 14.53 -18.51 -9.58
N GLY A 92 14.12 -19.77 -9.42
CA GLY A 92 12.70 -20.20 -9.41
C GLY A 92 12.20 -20.78 -10.74
N ARG A 93 13.07 -21.04 -11.71
CA ARG A 93 12.68 -21.61 -13.01
C ARG A 93 12.61 -23.14 -12.95
N ARG A 94 11.59 -23.69 -13.61
CA ARG A 94 11.59 -25.10 -14.03
C ARG A 94 12.65 -25.28 -15.13
N PRO A 95 13.39 -26.40 -15.14
CA PRO A 95 14.29 -26.73 -16.25
C PRO A 95 13.55 -26.63 -17.59
N GLY A 96 14.15 -25.95 -18.57
CA GLY A 96 13.59 -25.82 -19.94
C GLY A 96 12.81 -24.53 -20.22
N ILE A 97 12.57 -23.65 -19.23
CA ILE A 97 11.96 -22.33 -19.48
C ILE A 97 13.05 -21.26 -19.55
N PRO A 98 13.13 -20.46 -20.63
CA PRO A 98 14.13 -19.41 -20.75
C PRO A 98 13.97 -18.33 -19.66
N PRO A 99 15.08 -17.70 -19.21
CA PRO A 99 15.03 -16.56 -18.31
C PRO A 99 14.22 -15.40 -18.89
N ARG A 100 13.24 -14.90 -18.13
CA ARG A 100 12.58 -13.61 -18.35
C ARG A 100 13.55 -12.49 -18.03
N SER A 101 13.56 -11.52 -18.93
CA SER A 101 14.31 -10.28 -18.79
C SER A 101 13.36 -9.10 -18.81
N TYR A 102 13.74 -8.04 -18.09
CA TYR A 102 12.96 -6.82 -17.93
C TYR A 102 13.87 -5.62 -18.20
N GLY A 103 13.41 -4.71 -19.04
CA GLY A 103 14.00 -3.38 -19.18
C GLY A 103 13.71 -2.54 -17.95
N VAL A 104 14.74 -1.88 -17.44
CA VAL A 104 14.66 -0.89 -16.35
C VAL A 104 15.24 0.42 -16.85
N ASP A 105 14.48 1.50 -16.68
CA ASP A 105 14.83 2.88 -17.02
C ASP A 105 14.64 3.71 -15.75
N LEU A 106 15.75 3.95 -15.04
CA LEU A 106 15.72 4.62 -13.73
C LEU A 106 15.33 6.10 -13.85
N ARG A 107 15.81 6.79 -14.90
CA ARG A 107 15.52 8.23 -15.12
C ARG A 107 14.04 8.49 -15.30
N ASN A 108 13.36 7.65 -16.08
CA ASN A 108 11.94 7.81 -16.35
C ASN A 108 11.05 7.01 -15.39
N ARG A 109 11.63 6.42 -14.33
CA ARG A 109 10.92 5.58 -13.35
C ARG A 109 10.09 4.46 -14.00
N ARG A 110 10.67 3.74 -14.96
CA ARG A 110 9.97 2.66 -15.69
C ARG A 110 10.64 1.32 -15.51
N CYS A 111 9.81 0.30 -15.34
CA CYS A 111 10.19 -1.10 -15.45
C CYS A 111 9.17 -1.86 -16.30
N ASP A 112 9.62 -2.83 -17.08
CA ASP A 112 8.73 -3.67 -17.88
C ASP A 112 7.76 -4.50 -17.02
N CYS A 113 8.10 -4.75 -15.75
CA CYS A 113 7.21 -5.44 -14.81
C CYS A 113 6.01 -4.61 -14.34
N LYS A 114 5.95 -3.31 -14.72
CA LYS A 114 4.88 -2.33 -14.42
C LYS A 114 4.67 -1.98 -12.95
N ARG A 115 5.19 -2.77 -12.00
CA ARG A 115 5.07 -2.50 -10.55
C ARG A 115 5.67 -1.16 -10.15
N PHE A 116 6.78 -0.75 -10.78
CA PHE A 116 7.43 0.52 -10.46
C PHE A 116 6.53 1.72 -10.78
N GLN A 117 5.74 1.62 -11.84
CA GLN A 117 4.80 2.66 -12.27
C GLN A 117 3.49 2.61 -11.48
N THR A 118 2.98 1.42 -11.20
CA THR A 118 1.66 1.24 -10.57
C THR A 118 1.68 1.51 -9.07
N LEU A 119 2.75 1.08 -8.39
CA LEU A 119 2.80 1.09 -6.93
C LEU A 119 3.57 2.29 -6.38
N TYR A 120 4.12 3.16 -7.23
CA TYR A 120 4.90 4.33 -6.81
C TYR A 120 6.05 4.01 -5.83
N TYR A 121 6.51 2.76 -5.79
CA TYR A 121 7.68 2.33 -5.04
C TYR A 121 8.47 1.26 -5.82
N LEU A 122 9.69 1.00 -5.37
CA LEU A 122 10.68 0.13 -5.99
C LEU A 122 10.18 -1.31 -6.23
N CYS A 123 10.32 -1.82 -7.47
CA CYS A 123 10.28 -3.26 -7.70
C CYS A 123 11.67 -3.89 -7.55
N ALA A 124 11.74 -5.22 -7.39
CA ALA A 124 13.02 -5.94 -7.25
C ALA A 124 14.01 -5.68 -8.41
N HIS A 125 13.52 -5.47 -9.64
CA HIS A 125 14.38 -5.16 -10.78
C HIS A 125 15.07 -3.80 -10.64
N VAL A 126 14.35 -2.79 -10.13
CA VAL A 126 14.90 -1.46 -9.85
C VAL A 126 15.94 -1.55 -8.72
N VAL A 127 15.64 -2.30 -7.66
CA VAL A 127 16.58 -2.56 -6.56
C VAL A 127 17.87 -3.22 -7.06
N ALA A 128 17.77 -4.14 -8.03
CA ALA A 128 18.94 -4.76 -8.65
C ALA A 128 19.75 -3.79 -9.53
N ALA A 129 19.09 -2.85 -10.21
CA ALA A 129 19.71 -1.90 -11.12
C ALA A 129 20.43 -0.74 -10.42
N CYS A 130 19.87 -0.18 -9.34
CA CYS A 130 20.40 1.00 -8.66
C CYS A 130 21.90 0.92 -8.28
N PRO A 131 22.44 -0.22 -7.76
CA PRO A 131 23.86 -0.34 -7.46
C PRO A 131 24.79 -0.17 -8.66
N LYS A 132 24.31 -0.35 -9.90
CA LYS A 132 25.14 -0.19 -11.11
C LYS A 132 25.49 1.26 -11.43
N VAL A 133 24.77 2.21 -10.84
CA VAL A 133 24.96 3.67 -11.00
C VAL A 133 25.05 4.40 -9.66
N ASN A 134 25.27 3.66 -8.56
CA ASN A 134 25.41 4.21 -7.20
C ASN A 134 24.23 5.09 -6.76
N LEU A 135 23.01 4.77 -7.21
CA LEU A 135 21.81 5.48 -6.78
C LEU A 135 21.26 4.86 -5.50
N ASN A 136 20.84 5.71 -4.55
CA ASN A 136 20.07 5.25 -3.40
C ASN A 136 18.72 4.73 -3.89
N VAL A 137 18.30 3.54 -3.44
CA VAL A 137 16.99 3.00 -3.81
C VAL A 137 15.85 3.81 -3.21
N GLU A 138 16.02 4.36 -2.00
CA GLU A 138 14.95 5.04 -1.27
C GLU A 138 14.43 6.29 -1.97
N GLN A 139 15.25 6.96 -2.79
CA GLN A 139 14.84 8.15 -3.57
C GLN A 139 13.72 7.88 -4.59
N PHE A 140 13.44 6.60 -4.86
CA PHE A 140 12.41 6.18 -5.81
C PHE A 140 11.10 5.76 -5.13
N VAL A 141 11.05 5.73 -3.80
CA VAL A 141 9.81 5.54 -3.04
C VAL A 141 9.10 6.89 -2.97
N ASP A 142 7.82 6.92 -3.32
CA ASP A 142 7.01 8.14 -3.26
C ASP A 142 6.70 8.53 -1.81
N ASP A 143 6.65 9.84 -1.56
CA ASP A 143 6.45 10.41 -0.22
C ASP A 143 5.09 10.03 0.39
N VAL A 144 4.12 9.59 -0.43
CA VAL A 144 2.84 9.04 0.06
C VAL A 144 2.99 7.85 1.01
N TYR A 145 4.15 7.19 1.00
CA TYR A 145 4.47 6.08 1.88
C TYR A 145 5.26 6.47 3.13
N THR A 146 5.55 7.76 3.31
CA THR A 146 6.26 8.24 4.51
C THR A 146 5.33 8.18 5.73
N LEU A 147 5.90 7.85 6.89
CA LEU A 147 5.16 7.90 8.15
C LEU A 147 4.66 9.31 8.45
N GLU A 148 5.44 10.34 8.10
CA GLU A 148 5.07 11.74 8.26
C GLU A 148 3.82 12.11 7.45
N LEU A 149 3.79 11.80 6.14
CA LEU A 149 2.62 12.12 5.32
C LEU A 149 1.42 11.27 5.74
N THR A 150 1.65 10.02 6.10
CA THR A 150 0.59 9.14 6.61
C THR A 150 -0.03 9.75 7.87
N LEU A 151 0.78 10.19 8.84
CA LEU A 151 0.26 10.87 10.03
C LEU A 151 -0.57 12.12 9.70
N ARG A 152 -0.12 12.96 8.76
CA ARG A 152 -0.87 14.17 8.36
C ARG A 152 -2.26 13.87 7.81
N VAL A 153 -2.45 12.71 7.15
CA VAL A 153 -3.79 12.26 6.72
C VAL A 153 -4.71 12.02 7.91
N TRP A 154 -4.14 11.58 9.04
CA TRP A 154 -4.87 11.26 10.27
C TRP A 154 -4.92 12.41 11.29
N GLU A 155 -4.15 13.48 11.09
CA GLU A 155 -4.05 14.64 11.99
C GLU A 155 -5.38 15.40 12.15
N ASN A 156 -6.24 15.37 11.13
CA ASN A 156 -7.53 16.04 11.20
C ASN A 156 -8.48 15.34 12.18
N GLU A 157 -9.18 16.07 13.04
CA GLU A 157 -10.31 15.52 13.79
C GLU A 157 -11.42 15.12 12.80
N PHE A 158 -12.05 13.95 12.98
CA PHE A 158 -13.33 13.73 12.29
C PHE A 158 -14.37 14.66 12.95
N PRO A 159 -15.20 15.37 12.18
CA PRO A 159 -16.34 16.05 12.77
C PRO A 159 -17.15 15.01 13.55
N VAL A 160 -17.47 15.33 14.80
CA VAL A 160 -18.31 14.48 15.64
C VAL A 160 -19.56 14.16 14.84
N LEU A 161 -19.84 12.87 14.63
CA LEU A 161 -21.08 12.46 14.00
C LEU A 161 -22.21 13.08 14.82
N PRO A 162 -23.08 13.91 14.21
CA PRO A 162 -24.20 14.49 14.93
C PRO A 162 -25.02 13.38 15.58
N ASN A 163 -25.76 13.67 16.65
CA ASN A 163 -26.69 12.69 17.20
C ASN A 163 -27.58 12.14 16.07
N LEU A 164 -27.85 10.84 16.04
CA LEU A 164 -28.78 10.22 15.08
C LEU A 164 -30.10 10.99 14.96
N SER A 165 -30.56 11.65 16.03
CA SER A 165 -31.75 12.50 16.05
C SER A 165 -31.65 13.78 15.20
N THR A 166 -30.45 14.17 14.78
CA THR A 166 -30.15 15.37 13.98
C THR A 166 -29.83 15.05 12.52
N TRP A 167 -29.85 13.78 12.12
CA TRP A 167 -29.58 13.38 10.74
C TRP A 167 -30.83 13.61 9.88
N GLU A 168 -30.67 14.30 8.76
CA GLU A 168 -31.75 14.46 7.79
C GLU A 168 -32.14 13.09 7.24
N ARG A 169 -33.44 12.77 7.28
CA ARG A 169 -33.95 11.56 6.64
C ARG A 169 -33.71 11.70 5.15
N ALA A 170 -32.93 10.78 4.58
CA ALA A 170 -32.76 10.67 3.14
C ALA A 170 -34.15 10.60 2.48
N THR A 171 -34.47 11.63 1.70
CA THR A 171 -35.70 11.76 0.91
C THR A 171 -35.60 10.97 -0.38
#